data_AF-A0A8X6NZN9-F1
#
_entry.id   AF-A0A8X6NZN9-F1
#
_cell.length_a   1.000
_cell.length_b   1.000
_cell.length_c   1.000
_cell.angle_alpha   90.00
_cell.angle_beta   90.00
_cell.angle_gamma   90.00
#
_symmetry.space_group_name_H-M   'P 1'
#
loop_
_entity.id
_entity.type
_entity.pdbx_description
1 polymer ?
#
loop_
_entity_poly.entity_id
_entity_poly.type
_entity_poly.pdbx_seq_one_letter_code
_entity_poly.pdbx_strand_id
1 'polypeptide(L)'
;VVQPIQRWPHISESEQRCGRPQTARSAANVEKVRNLVMADRRLTVRDIAEEVGVSKDSVHAILREDLNMNRVAAKFVPKLLSP
;
A
#
# COMPACT_ATOMS: atom_id res chain seq x y z
N VAL A 1 22.74 -24.87 43.41
CA VAL A 1 23.25 -24.64 42.03
C VAL A 1 22.34 -23.62 41.38
N VAL A 2 22.64 -22.33 41.56
CA VAL A 2 21.86 -21.24 40.95
C VAL A 2 22.37 -21.06 39.53
N GLN A 3 21.56 -21.37 38.52
CA GLN A 3 21.94 -21.08 37.14
C GLN A 3 21.78 -19.57 36.89
N PRO A 4 22.79 -18.87 36.36
CA PRO A 4 22.66 -17.46 36.04
C PRO A 4 21.78 -17.30 34.79
N ILE A 5 20.81 -16.39 34.85
CA ILE A 5 19.99 -15.98 33.71
C ILE A 5 20.90 -15.24 32.74
N GLN A 6 21.48 -15.96 31.78
CA GLN A 6 22.42 -15.41 30.83
C GLN A 6 21.68 -14.67 29.71
N ARG A 7 22.01 -13.37 29.63
CA ARG A 7 22.27 -12.62 28.39
C ARG A 7 21.08 -12.38 27.44
N TRP A 8 20.55 -11.16 27.44
CA TRP A 8 19.86 -10.62 26.27
C TRP A 8 20.82 -9.70 25.49
N PRO A 9 21.19 -10.03 24.25
CA PRO A 9 21.71 -9.02 23.35
C PRO A 9 21.09 -9.20 21.97
N HIS A 10 19.99 -8.51 21.72
CA HIS A 10 19.87 -7.66 20.55
C HIS A 10 18.52 -6.94 20.64
N ILE A 11 18.57 -5.63 20.78
CA ILE A 11 17.47 -4.79 20.33
C ILE A 11 17.48 -4.95 18.80
N SER A 12 16.76 -5.94 18.28
CA SER A 12 16.58 -6.14 16.84
C SER A 12 15.34 -5.37 16.43
N GLU A 13 15.60 -4.18 15.89
CA GLU A 13 14.79 -3.40 14.97
C GLU A 13 13.28 -3.33 15.23
N SER A 14 12.90 -2.17 15.75
CA SER A 14 11.54 -1.61 15.68
C SER A 14 10.47 -2.55 16.21
N GLU A 15 10.19 -2.41 17.51
CA GLU A 15 8.85 -2.60 18.04
C GLU A 15 7.82 -1.98 17.09
N GLN A 16 7.28 -2.82 16.21
CA GLN A 16 5.99 -2.60 15.60
C GLN A 16 5.03 -2.43 16.77
N ARG A 17 4.65 -1.18 17.03
CA ARG A 17 3.73 -0.82 18.11
C ARG A 17 2.52 -1.73 18.01
N CYS A 18 2.48 -2.73 18.89
CA CYS A 18 1.50 -3.79 18.89
C CYS A 18 0.21 -3.24 19.50
N GLY A 19 -0.47 -2.35 18.78
CA GLY A 19 -1.83 -1.92 19.09
C GLY A 19 -2.85 -2.61 18.18
N ARG A 20 -2.47 -2.81 16.91
CA ARG A 20 -3.16 -3.61 15.89
C ARG A 20 -2.22 -3.68 14.69
N PRO A 21 -1.87 -4.83 14.11
CA PRO A 21 -1.32 -4.80 12.76
C PRO A 21 -2.37 -4.08 11.91
N GLN A 22 -2.00 -2.98 11.26
CA GLN A 22 -2.85 -2.38 10.25
C GLN A 22 -2.83 -3.38 9.08
N THR A 23 -3.63 -4.44 9.19
CA THR A 23 -3.70 -5.57 8.26
C THR A 23 -3.85 -5.09 6.82
N ALA A 24 -4.42 -3.90 6.65
CA ALA A 24 -4.58 -3.26 5.37
C ALA A 24 -3.28 -2.80 4.69
N ARG A 25 -2.24 -2.37 5.42
CA ARG A 25 -0.95 -1.89 4.87
C ARG A 25 0.20 -2.87 5.13
N SER A 26 -0.07 -4.17 4.98
CA SER A 26 1.00 -5.17 4.98
C SER A 26 1.82 -5.06 3.68
N ALA A 27 3.09 -5.49 3.71
CA ALA A 27 3.93 -5.51 2.50
C ALA A 27 3.30 -6.33 1.35
N ALA A 28 2.58 -7.41 1.70
CA ALA A 28 1.85 -8.22 0.73
C ALA A 28 0.73 -7.42 0.03
N ASN A 29 -0.03 -6.61 0.78
CA ASN A 29 -1.07 -5.78 0.20
C ASN A 29 -0.50 -4.65 -0.65
N VAL A 30 0.62 -4.04 -0.22
CA VAL A 30 1.32 -3.00 -1.00
C VAL A 30 1.74 -3.56 -2.36
N GLU A 31 2.36 -4.75 -2.40
CA GLU A 31 2.76 -5.38 -3.65
C GLU A 31 1.55 -5.79 -4.50
N LYS A 32 0.47 -6.30 -3.89
CA LYS A 32 -0.77 -6.64 -4.61
C LYS A 32 -1.38 -5.40 -5.28
N VAL A 33 -1.50 -4.28 -4.56
CA VAL A 33 -1.97 -2.99 -5.10
C VAL A 33 -1.08 -2.51 -6.23
N ARG A 34 0.25 -2.58 -6.06
CA ARG A 34 1.23 -2.18 -7.09
C ARG A 34 1.02 -2.97 -8.39
N ASN A 35 0.87 -4.29 -8.29
CA ASN A 35 0.67 -5.15 -9.45
C ASN A 35 -0.65 -4.87 -10.18
N LEU A 36 -1.74 -4.64 -9.44
CA LEU A 36 -3.04 -4.31 -10.03
C LEU A 36 -2.98 -2.99 -10.82
N VAL A 37 -2.42 -1.94 -10.24
CA VAL A 37 -2.32 -0.62 -10.90
C VAL A 37 -1.37 -0.65 -12.10
N MET A 38 -0.29 -1.43 -12.04
CA MET A 38 0.63 -1.58 -13.16
C MET A 38 0.03 -2.39 -14.30
N ALA A 39 -0.80 -3.39 -13.99
CA ALA A 39 -1.52 -4.20 -14.98
C ALA A 39 -2.65 -3.40 -15.65
N ASP A 40 -3.45 -2.66 -14.88
CA ASP A 40 -4.51 -1.82 -15.41
C ASP A 40 -4.64 -0.50 -14.65
N ARG A 41 -4.23 0.58 -15.33
CA ARG A 41 -4.30 1.96 -14.79
C ARG A 41 -5.72 2.53 -14.76
N ARG A 42 -6.71 1.82 -15.32
CA ARG A 42 -8.13 2.23 -15.31
C ARG A 42 -8.88 1.72 -14.09
N LEU A 43 -8.30 0.81 -13.30
CA LEU A 43 -8.90 0.32 -12.07
C LEU A 43 -9.18 1.46 -11.11
N THR A 44 -10.40 1.47 -10.57
CA THR A 44 -10.75 2.45 -9.54
C THR A 44 -10.24 1.99 -8.18
N VAL A 45 -10.10 2.93 -7.24
CA VAL A 45 -9.77 2.60 -5.84
C VAL A 45 -10.74 1.60 -5.24
N ARG A 46 -12.03 1.64 -5.64
CA ARG A 46 -13.03 0.68 -5.17
C ARG A 46 -12.72 -0.73 -5.66
N ASP A 47 -12.39 -0.89 -6.93
CA ASP A 47 -12.12 -2.20 -7.52
C ASP A 47 -10.87 -2.83 -6.88
N ILE A 48 -9.84 -2.00 -6.66
CA ILE A 48 -8.61 -2.43 -5.97
C ILE A 48 -8.90 -2.81 -4.52
N ALA A 49 -9.73 -2.03 -3.81
CA ALA A 49 -10.10 -2.31 -2.42
C ALA A 49 -10.85 -3.65 -2.28
N GLU A 50 -11.77 -3.93 -3.20
CA GLU A 50 -12.51 -5.19 -3.27
C GLU A 50 -11.59 -6.38 -3.58
N GLU A 51 -10.71 -6.22 -4.57
CA GLU A 51 -9.76 -7.26 -4.98
C GLU A 51 -8.73 -7.59 -3.88
N VAL A 52 -8.24 -6.58 -3.17
CA VAL A 52 -7.23 -6.75 -2.11
C VAL A 52 -7.88 -7.08 -0.76
N GLY A 53 -9.18 -6.85 -0.58
CA GLY A 53 -9.90 -7.09 0.67
C GLY A 53 -9.57 -6.07 1.77
N VAL A 54 -9.34 -4.81 1.38
CA VAL A 54 -8.97 -3.72 2.31
C VAL A 54 -9.89 -2.51 2.12
N SER A 55 -9.85 -1.57 3.07
CA SER A 55 -10.64 -0.35 2.94
C SER A 55 -10.13 0.55 1.80
N LYS A 56 -11.03 1.35 1.21
CA LYS A 56 -10.67 2.35 0.19
C LYS A 56 -9.67 3.38 0.70
N ASP A 57 -9.74 3.75 1.97
CA ASP A 57 -8.81 4.67 2.60
C ASP A 57 -7.42 4.06 2.71
N SER A 58 -7.34 2.77 3.02
CA SER A 58 -6.08 2.03 3.02
C SER A 58 -5.46 1.98 1.63
N VAL A 59 -6.26 1.72 0.58
CA VAL A 59 -5.76 1.76 -0.80
C VAL A 59 -5.26 3.16 -1.17
N HIS A 60 -6.01 4.22 -0.83
CA HIS A 60 -5.57 5.60 -1.07
C HIS A 60 -4.22 5.89 -0.44
N ALA A 61 -4.04 5.46 0.81
CA ALA A 61 -2.78 5.66 1.50
C ALA A 61 -1.65 4.84 0.90
N ILE A 62 -1.89 3.58 0.52
CA ILE A 62 -0.88 2.76 -0.16
C ILE A 62 -0.43 3.42 -1.46
N LEU A 63 -1.39 3.89 -2.27
CA LEU A 63 -1.08 4.58 -3.52
C LEU A 63 -0.23 5.83 -3.26
N ARG A 64 -0.59 6.65 -2.28
CA ARG A 64 0.02 7.96 -2.05
C ARG A 64 1.29 7.93 -1.21
N GLU A 65 1.30 7.19 -0.12
CA GLU A 65 2.35 7.17 0.90
C GLU A 65 3.38 6.07 0.62
N ASP A 66 2.93 4.85 0.30
CA ASP A 66 3.83 3.70 0.13
C ASP A 66 4.37 3.58 -1.31
N LEU A 67 3.53 3.85 -2.32
CA LEU A 67 3.88 3.77 -3.75
C LEU A 67 4.21 5.13 -4.37
N ASN A 68 3.99 6.21 -3.63
CA ASN A 68 4.27 7.59 -4.06
C ASN A 68 3.60 7.99 -5.39
N MET A 69 2.44 7.39 -5.68
CA MET A 69 1.63 7.60 -6.89
C MET A 69 0.58 8.69 -6.66
N ASN A 70 0.53 9.64 -7.60
CA ASN A 70 -0.51 10.66 -7.64
C ASN A 70 -1.40 10.47 -8.87
N ARG A 71 -2.69 10.80 -8.71
CA ARG A 71 -3.63 10.79 -9.84
C ARG A 71 -3.28 11.93 -10.80
N VAL A 72 -2.85 11.57 -11.99
CA VAL A 72 -2.63 12.54 -13.08
C VAL A 72 -3.91 12.64 -13.90
N ALA A 73 -4.44 13.86 -14.04
CA ALA A 73 -5.58 14.10 -14.92
C ALA A 73 -5.16 13.93 -16.39
N ALA A 74 -5.93 13.16 -17.17
CA ALA A 74 -5.74 13.13 -18.62
C ALA A 74 -5.97 14.54 -19.19
N LYS A 75 -5.03 15.05 -19.97
CA LYS A 75 -5.22 16.31 -20.70
C LYS A 75 -6.27 16.07 -21.79
N PHE A 76 -7.28 16.93 -21.86
CA PHE A 76 -8.23 16.92 -22.97
C PHE A 76 -7.51 17.39 -24.24
N VAL A 77 -7.53 16.57 -25.30
CA VAL A 77 -6.97 16.93 -26.61
C VAL A 77 -8.14 17.35 -27.51
N PRO A 78 -8.27 18.64 -27.87
CA PRO A 78 -9.31 19.07 -28.80
C PRO A 78 -9.11 18.37 -30.16
N LYS A 79 -10.13 17.66 -30.63
CA LYS A 79 -10.17 17.19 -32.02
C LYS A 79 -10.44 18.41 -32.90
N LEU A 80 -9.47 18.78 -33.74
CA LEU A 80 -9.70 19.69 -34.84
C LEU A 80 -10.70 19.03 -35.78
N LEU A 81 -11.90 19.57 -35.86
CA LEU A 81 -12.86 19.24 -36.91
C LEU A 81 -12.30 19.84 -38.20
N SER A 82 -11.74 19.01 -39.07
CA SER A 82 -11.39 19.42 -40.42
C SER A 82 -12.66 19.80 -41.20
N PRO A 83 -12.62 20.84 -42.06
CA PRO A 83 -13.79 21.33 -42.81
C PRO A 83 -14.47 20.26 -43.67
#